data_AF-A0A2E9XDA9-F1
#
_entry.id   AF-A0A2E9XDA9-F1
#
_cell.length_a   1.000
_cell.length_b   1.000
_cell.length_c   1.000
_cell.angle_alpha   90.00
_cell.angle_beta   90.00
_cell.angle_gamma   90.00
#
_symmetry.space_group_name_H-M   'P 1'
#
loop_
_entity.id
_entity.type
_entity.pdbx_description
1 polymer ?
#
loop_
_entity_poly.entity_id
_entity_poly.type
_entity_poly.pdbx_seq_one_letter_code
_entity_poly.pdbx_strand_id
1 'polypeptide(L)'
;MWDELASCESGQNWEIDTGNGYFGGLQFSLSTWRYVGGLASPSVSSRMEQIYRANLLWETQGWQPWPGCRSKFGWSRWQVIS
;
A
#
# COMPACT_ATOMS: atom_id res chain seq x y z
N MET A 1 -9.31 2.40 6.69
CA MET A 1 -7.98 2.84 6.20
C MET A 1 -7.44 1.95 5.08
N TRP A 2 -6.82 0.79 5.37
CA TRP A 2 -6.15 0.02 4.32
C TRP A 2 -7.08 -0.58 3.25
N ASP A 3 -8.29 -1.01 3.62
CA ASP A 3 -9.27 -1.47 2.62
C ASP A 3 -9.78 -0.34 1.73
N GLU A 4 -9.91 0.86 2.29
CA GLU A 4 -10.32 2.05 1.54
C GLU A 4 -9.21 2.48 0.57
N LEU A 5 -7.95 2.43 1.01
CA LEU A 5 -6.81 2.62 0.13
C LEU A 5 -6.76 1.53 -0.96
N ALA A 6 -6.91 0.25 -0.60
CA ALA A 6 -6.92 -0.85 -1.55
C ALA A 6 -8.06 -0.77 -2.57
N SER A 7 -9.23 -0.26 -2.15
CA SER A 7 -10.34 0.02 -3.06
C SER A 7 -9.94 1.05 -4.12
N CYS A 8 -9.23 2.11 -3.73
CA CYS A 8 -8.74 3.13 -4.65
C CYS A 8 -7.55 2.68 -5.51
N GLU A 9 -6.61 1.92 -4.92
CA GLU A 9 -5.36 1.51 -5.56
C GLU A 9 -5.54 0.31 -6.50
N SER A 10 -6.36 -0.68 -6.11
CA SER A 10 -6.48 -1.94 -6.85
C SER A 10 -7.92 -2.46 -7.01
N GLY A 11 -8.93 -1.73 -6.54
CA GLY A 11 -10.31 -2.25 -6.48
C GLY A 11 -10.44 -3.43 -5.51
N GLN A 12 -9.66 -3.44 -4.42
CA GLN A 12 -9.56 -4.52 -3.43
C GLN A 12 -8.99 -5.84 -3.96
N ASN A 13 -8.37 -5.86 -5.15
CA ASN A 13 -7.63 -7.03 -5.61
C ASN A 13 -6.26 -7.08 -4.93
N TRP A 14 -6.11 -7.96 -3.93
CA TRP A 14 -4.87 -8.12 -3.16
C TRP A 14 -3.79 -8.92 -3.89
N GLU A 15 -4.15 -9.60 -4.97
CA GLU A 15 -3.26 -10.45 -5.77
C GLU A 15 -2.88 -9.76 -7.09
N ILE A 16 -3.25 -8.49 -7.27
CA ILE A 16 -3.05 -7.79 -8.54
C ILE A 16 -1.58 -7.70 -8.93
N ASP A 17 -1.30 -8.08 -10.17
CA ASP A 17 -0.03 -7.89 -10.85
C ASP A 17 -0.33 -7.70 -12.33
N THR A 18 -0.37 -6.43 -12.76
CA THR A 18 -0.69 -6.06 -14.15
C THR A 18 0.56 -5.87 -15.00
N GLY A 19 1.76 -6.06 -14.42
CA GLY A 19 3.01 -5.68 -15.07
C GLY A 19 3.30 -4.17 -15.08
N ASN A 20 2.56 -3.35 -14.33
CA ASN A 20 2.75 -1.90 -14.25
C ASN A 20 3.87 -1.46 -13.27
N GLY A 21 4.60 -2.42 -12.68
CA GLY A 21 5.67 -2.17 -11.72
C GLY A 21 5.21 -2.01 -10.26
N TYR A 22 3.91 -2.14 -10.00
CA TYR A 22 3.29 -2.09 -8.68
C TYR A 22 2.45 -3.35 -8.45
N PHE A 23 2.40 -3.79 -7.20
CA PHE A 23 1.92 -5.12 -6.86
C PHE A 23 1.01 -5.10 -5.64
N GLY A 24 0.03 -6.00 -5.64
CA GLY A 24 -0.85 -6.26 -4.51
C GLY A 24 -1.85 -5.15 -4.23
N GLY A 25 -2.64 -5.33 -3.18
CA GLY A 25 -3.81 -4.51 -2.88
C GLY A 25 -3.48 -3.03 -2.64
N LEU A 26 -2.26 -2.74 -2.17
CA LEU A 26 -1.82 -1.38 -1.85
C LEU A 26 -0.84 -0.83 -2.88
N GLN A 27 -0.72 -1.48 -4.05
CA GLN A 27 0.12 -1.05 -5.18
C GLN A 27 1.54 -0.68 -4.74
N PHE A 28 2.22 -1.59 -4.04
CA PHE A 28 3.62 -1.40 -3.66
C PHE A 28 4.55 -1.54 -4.86
N SER A 29 5.60 -0.71 -4.95
CA SER A 29 6.77 -1.05 -5.76
C SER A 29 7.63 -2.09 -5.04
N LEU A 30 8.36 -2.94 -5.78
CA LEU A 30 9.24 -3.95 -5.17
C LEU A 30 10.37 -3.33 -4.33
N SER A 31 10.88 -2.16 -4.70
CA SER A 31 11.90 -1.46 -3.93
C SER A 31 11.38 -1.02 -2.57
N THR A 32 10.18 -0.44 -2.54
CA THR A 32 9.53 -0.01 -1.30
C THR A 32 9.13 -1.21 -0.44
N TRP A 33 8.61 -2.28 -1.05
CA TRP A 33 8.29 -3.53 -0.38
C TRP A 33 9.51 -4.11 0.36
N ARG A 34 10.65 -4.19 -0.33
CA ARG A 34 11.91 -4.66 0.26
C ARG A 34 12.44 -3.72 1.33
N TYR A 35 12.27 -2.40 1.17
CA TYR A 35 12.67 -1.40 2.16
C TYR A 35 11.99 -1.65 3.52
N VAL A 36 10.72 -2.06 3.54
CA VAL A 36 10.00 -2.43 4.78
C VAL A 36 10.12 -3.92 5.16
N GLY A 37 11.09 -4.62 4.59
CA GLY A 37 11.42 -6.01 4.93
C GLY A 37 10.50 -7.06 4.31
N GLY A 38 9.71 -6.70 3.30
CA GLY A 38 8.89 -7.63 2.55
C GLY A 38 9.73 -8.65 1.79
N LEU A 39 9.35 -9.92 1.91
CA LEU A 39 9.90 -11.02 1.12
C LEU A 39 8.93 -11.36 -0.02
N ALA A 40 9.44 -11.92 -1.13
CA ALA A 40 8.67 -12.15 -2.37
C ALA A 40 8.00 -10.87 -2.94
N SER A 41 7.02 -11.04 -3.84
CA SER A 41 6.20 -9.94 -4.36
C SER A 41 4.99 -9.68 -3.44
N PRO A 42 4.53 -8.43 -3.27
CA PRO A 42 3.26 -8.13 -2.62
C PRO A 42 2.09 -8.95 -3.18
N SER A 43 2.01 -9.14 -4.50
CA SER A 43 0.91 -9.84 -5.18
C SER A 43 0.80 -11.33 -4.82
N VAL A 44 1.86 -11.96 -4.33
CA VAL A 44 1.85 -13.35 -3.85
C VAL A 44 1.85 -13.46 -2.32
N SER A 45 1.86 -12.31 -1.64
CA SER A 45 1.86 -12.21 -0.18
C SER A 45 0.43 -12.02 0.33
N SER A 46 0.14 -12.58 1.51
CA SER A 46 -1.19 -12.44 2.11
C SER A 46 -1.59 -10.97 2.31
N ARG A 47 -2.89 -10.66 2.25
CA ARG A 47 -3.43 -9.34 2.60
C ARG A 47 -2.91 -8.82 3.95
N MET A 48 -2.83 -9.70 4.96
CA MET A 48 -2.33 -9.32 6.29
C MET A 48 -0.86 -8.90 6.25
N GLU A 49 -0.03 -9.61 5.49
CA GLU A 49 1.38 -9.25 5.29
C GLU A 49 1.49 -7.89 4.59
N GLN A 50 0.70 -7.66 3.54
CA GLN A 50 0.69 -6.38 2.84
C GLN A 50 0.30 -5.21 3.77
N ILE A 51 -0.72 -5.40 4.61
CA ILE A 51 -1.14 -4.42 5.61
C ILE A 51 -0.07 -4.19 6.66
N TYR A 52 0.57 -5.26 7.15
CA TYR A 52 1.65 -5.15 8.13
C TYR A 52 2.80 -4.29 7.60
N ARG A 53 3.25 -4.55 6.36
CA ARG A 53 4.30 -3.77 5.70
C ARG A 53 3.85 -2.33 5.42
N ALA A 54 2.58 -2.11 5.10
CA ALA A 54 2.03 -0.78 4.91
C ALA A 54 2.00 0.05 6.20
N ASN A 55 1.70 -0.57 7.34
CA ASN A 55 1.82 0.09 8.65
C ASN A 55 3.27 0.54 8.93
N LEU A 56 4.25 -0.33 8.72
CA LEU A 56 5.67 0.02 8.88
C LEU A 56 6.10 1.18 7.96
N LEU A 57 5.63 1.17 6.71
CA LEU A 57 5.91 2.26 5.78
C LEU A 57 5.23 3.56 6.22
N TRP A 58 3.98 3.49 6.66
CA TRP A 58 3.21 4.64 7.10
C TRP A 58 3.80 5.26 8.38
N GLU A 59 4.28 4.46 9.32
CA GLU A 59 4.97 4.98 10.52
C GLU A 59 6.22 5.81 10.16
N THR A 60 6.91 5.47 9.06
CA THR A 60 8.14 6.16 8.65
C THR A 60 7.89 7.32 7.67
N GLN A 61 6.90 7.21 6.79
CA GLN A 61 6.70 8.15 5.68
C GLN A 61 5.34 8.84 5.70
N GLY A 62 4.44 8.42 6.58
CA GLY A 62 3.04 8.78 6.55
C GLY A 62 2.41 8.35 5.23
N TRP A 63 1.52 9.17 4.71
CA TRP A 63 0.80 8.91 3.46
C TRP A 63 1.58 9.22 2.18
N GLN A 64 2.83 9.71 2.26
CA GLN A 64 3.62 10.07 1.07
C GLN A 64 3.71 8.99 -0.03
N PRO A 65 3.81 7.68 0.28
CA PRO A 65 3.90 6.64 -0.74
C PRO A 65 2.64 6.50 -1.62
N TRP A 66 1.49 7.02 -1.16
CA TRP A 66 0.21 6.90 -1.85
C TRP A 66 -0.40 8.28 -2.20
N PRO A 67 0.27 9.09 -3.05
CA PRO A 67 -0.09 10.49 -3.26
C PRO A 67 -1.42 10.68 -3.98
N GLY A 68 -1.80 9.78 -4.89
CA GLY A 68 -3.05 9.88 -5.65
C GLY A 68 -4.26 9.63 -4.76
N CYS A 69 -4.35 8.44 -4.16
CA CYS A 69 -5.49 8.05 -3.35
C CYS A 69 -5.60 8.88 -2.07
N ARG A 70 -4.49 9.23 -1.38
CA ARG A 70 -4.56 10.13 -0.22
C ARG A 70 -5.17 11.50 -0.59
N SER A 71 -4.88 12.02 -1.78
CA SER A 71 -5.42 13.31 -2.24
C SER A 71 -6.90 13.21 -2.52
N LYS A 72 -7.38 12.08 -3.07
CA LYS A 72 -8.81 11.84 -3.29
C LYS A 72 -9.59 11.80 -1.97
N PHE A 73 -8.98 11.28 -0.91
CA PHE A 73 -9.61 11.20 0.42
C PHE A 73 -9.40 12.45 1.29
N GLY A 74 -8.61 13.43 0.83
CA GLY A 74 -8.27 14.61 1.63
C GLY A 74 -7.35 14.31 2.84
N TRP A 75 -6.60 13.21 2.81
CA TRP A 75 -5.69 12.85 3.89
C TRP A 75 -4.42 13.69 3.85
N SER A 76 -4.14 14.42 4.94
CA SER A 76 -2.84 15.04 5.15
C SER A 76 -1.77 13.96 5.38
N ARG A 77 -0.49 14.32 5.28
CA ARG A 77 0.62 13.36 5.38
C ARG A 77 0.56 12.47 6.63
N TRP A 78 0.16 13.01 7.78
CA TRP A 78 0.23 12.33 9.08
C TRP A 78 -1.14 12.07 9.71
N GLN A 79 -2.22 12.28 8.96
CA GLN A 79 -3.54 12.08 9.50
C GLN A 79 -3.76 10.60 9.80
N VAL A 80 -4.02 10.29 11.08
CA VAL A 80 -4.58 9.01 11.50
C VAL A 80 -6.05 9.03 11.14
N ILE A 81 -6.51 8.04 10.39
CA ILE A 81 -7.93 7.93 10.05
C ILE A 81 -8.63 7.31 11.25
N SER A 82 -9.44 8.11 11.94
CA SER A 82 -10.33 7.68 13.03
C SER A 82 -11.48 6.84 12.49
#